data_AF-A0A961EN01-F1
#
_entry.id   AF-A0A961EN01-F1
#
_cell.length_a   1.000
_cell.length_b   1.000
_cell.length_c   1.000
_cell.angle_alpha   90.00
_cell.angle_beta   90.00
_cell.angle_gamma   90.00
#
_symmetry.space_group_name_H-M   'P 1'
#
loop_
_entity.id
_entity.type
_entity.pdbx_description
1 polymer ?
#
loop_
_entity_poly.entity_id
_entity_poly.type
_entity_poly.pdbx_seq_one_letter_code
_entity_poly.pdbx_strand_id
1 'polypeptide(L)' 'MSLHDDFLVLNRADLDGLNLTWAEVMDVIDDAFVQKARGEVQNPPKPKVAPRSDAFVNAMPAFLAGSDSLGIKWVSG' A
#
# COMPACT_ATOMS: atom_id res chain seq x y z
N MET A 1 -8.23 -27.53 -8.12
CA MET A 1 -7.54 -26.87 -6.98
C MET A 1 -8.53 -25.84 -6.46
N SER A 2 -9.19 -26.13 -5.33
CA SER A 2 -10.22 -25.24 -4.79
C SER A 2 -9.52 -24.00 -4.25
N LEU A 3 -9.63 -22.89 -4.97
CA LEU A 3 -9.29 -21.57 -4.43
C LEU A 3 -10.32 -21.33 -3.32
N HIS A 4 -9.86 -21.17 -2.08
CA HIS A 4 -10.72 -20.60 -1.06
C HIS A 4 -10.90 -19.13 -1.45
N ASP A 5 -12.12 -18.74 -1.80
CA ASP A 5 -12.53 -17.36 -2.16
C ASP A 5 -12.60 -16.44 -0.92
N ASP A 6 -11.78 -16.70 0.09
CA ASP A 6 -11.83 -15.99 1.36
C ASP A 6 -10.93 -14.75 1.29
N PHE A 7 -11.56 -13.58 1.38
CA PHE A 7 -10.87 -12.29 1.47
C PHE A 7 -10.55 -11.97 2.93
N LEU A 8 -9.25 -11.90 3.27
CA LEU A 8 -8.81 -11.52 4.61
C LEU A 8 -9.09 -10.03 4.85
N VAL A 9 -9.92 -9.73 5.86
CA VAL A 9 -10.19 -8.36 6.31
C VAL A 9 -9.48 -8.14 7.64
N LEU A 10 -8.54 -7.18 7.66
CA LEU A 10 -7.82 -6.76 8.85
C LEU A 10 -8.31 -5.39 9.31
N ASN A 11 -8.73 -5.29 10.56
CA ASN A 11 -9.06 -4.03 11.22
C ASN A 11 -7.83 -3.46 11.96
N ARG A 12 -8.00 -2.34 12.67
CA ARG A 12 -6.92 -1.70 13.42
C ARG A 12 -6.32 -2.57 14.53
N ALA A 13 -7.15 -3.27 15.30
CA ALA A 13 -6.68 -4.16 16.36
C ALA A 13 -5.91 -5.36 15.80
N ASP A 14 -6.31 -5.88 14.64
CA ASP A 14 -5.57 -6.94 13.96
C ASP A 14 -4.17 -6.45 13.54
N LEU A 15 -4.08 -5.23 13.00
CA LEU A 15 -2.81 -4.59 12.64
C LEU A 15 -1.92 -4.31 13.85
N ASP A 16 -2.48 -3.75 14.93
CA ASP A 16 -1.75 -3.48 16.17
C ASP A 16 -1.26 -4.81 16.80
N GLY A 17 -2.03 -5.89 16.67
CA GLY A 17 -1.69 -7.24 17.13
C GLY A 17 -0.56 -7.93 16.36
N LEU A 18 -0.17 -7.42 15.18
CA LEU A 18 1.01 -7.93 14.45
C LEU A 18 2.33 -7.62 15.17
N ASN A 19 2.33 -6.66 16.11
CA ASN A 19 3.52 -6.21 16.84
C ASN A 19 4.69 -5.82 15.91
N LEU A 20 4.38 -5.22 14.75
CA LEU A 20 5.40 -4.76 13.81
C LEU A 20 6.30 -3.72 14.47
N THR A 21 7.61 -3.96 14.38
CA THR A 21 8.61 -3.03 14.87
C THR A 21 8.90 -1.94 13.83
N TRP A 22 9.38 -0.79 14.31
CA TRP A 22 9.85 0.26 13.41
C TRP A 22 11.00 -0.19 12.51
N ALA A 23 11.86 -1.10 12.98
CA ALA A 23 12.95 -1.64 12.19
C ALA A 23 12.42 -2.39 10.96
N GLU A 24 11.46 -3.30 11.15
CA GLU A 24 10.84 -4.05 10.05
C GLU A 24 10.13 -3.13 9.03
N VAL A 25 9.47 -2.08 9.52
CA VAL A 25 8.84 -1.08 8.64
C VAL A 25 9.89 -0.33 7.81
N MET A 26 11.01 0.07 8.43
CA MET A 26 12.08 0.76 7.73
C MET A 26 12.76 -0.14 6.70
N ASP A 27 13.01 -1.40 7.01
CA ASP A 27 13.61 -2.37 6.08
C ASP A 27 12.78 -2.52 4.80
N VAL A 28 11.45 -2.62 4.92
CA VAL A 28 10.54 -2.72 3.78
C VAL A 28 10.48 -1.42 2.97
N ILE A 29 10.53 -0.26 3.64
CA ILE A 29 10.56 1.04 2.97
C ILE A 29 11.86 1.20 2.17
N ASP A 30 13.00 0.88 2.77
CA ASP A 30 14.31 0.99 2.13
C ASP A 30 14.40 0.10 0.88
N ASP A 31 13.95 -1.17 0.98
CA ASP A 31 13.88 -2.07 -0.16
C ASP A 31 12.97 -1.52 -1.28
N ALA A 32 11.78 -1.00 -0.94
CA ALA A 32 10.87 -0.41 -1.91
C ALA A 32 11.50 0.78 -2.66
N PHE A 33 12.31 1.60 -1.98
CA PHE A 33 13.06 2.69 -2.61
C PHE A 33 14.22 2.20 -3.48
N VAL A 34 14.92 1.14 -3.08
CA VAL A 34 15.95 0.48 -3.90
C VAL A 34 15.34 -0.08 -5.19
N GLN A 35 14.21 -0.81 -5.11
CA GLN A 35 13.47 -1.28 -6.28
C GLN A 35 13.04 -0.11 -7.18
N LYS A 36 12.55 0.99 -6.58
CA LYS A 36 12.19 2.20 -7.33
C LYS A 36 13.38 2.79 -8.08
N ALA A 37 14.54 2.86 -7.44
CA ALA A 37 15.77 3.38 -8.07
C ALA A 37 16.24 2.50 -9.25
N ARG A 38 15.93 1.20 -9.23
CA ARG A 38 16.19 0.25 -10.32
C ARG A 38 15.17 0.30 -11.46
N GLY A 39 14.08 1.05 -11.30
CA GLY A 39 12.98 1.11 -12.28
C GLY A 39 12.02 -0.08 -12.19
N GLU A 40 12.02 -0.80 -11.06
CA GLU A 40 11.21 -2.01 -10.84
C GLU A 40 9.84 -1.71 -10.21
N VAL A 41 9.44 -0.44 -10.14
CA VAL A 41 8.23 0.01 -9.47
C VAL A 41 7.30 0.75 -10.43
N GLN A 42 6.05 0.33 -10.48
CA GLN A 42 4.98 1.12 -11.08
C GLN A 42 4.27 1.90 -9.96
N ASN A 43 4.45 3.22 -9.93
CA ASN A 43 3.87 4.10 -8.93
C ASN A 43 3.30 5.34 -9.62
N PRO A 44 2.08 5.25 -10.21
CA PRO A 44 1.47 6.34 -10.95
C PRO A 44 1.13 7.54 -10.04
N PRO A 45 0.86 8.72 -10.63
CA PRO A 45 0.32 9.86 -9.89
C PRO A 45 -0.96 9.48 -9.14
N LYS A 46 -1.19 10.07 -7.96
CA LYS A 46 -2.32 9.79 -7.08
C LYS A 46 -3.61 10.37 -7.68
N PRO A 47 -4.54 9.58 -8.27
CA PRO A 47 -5.77 10.14 -8.80
C PRO A 47 -6.59 10.74 -7.65
N LYS A 48 -7.03 12.00 -7.82
CA LYS A 48 -7.70 12.79 -6.79
C LYS A 48 -9.11 13.17 -7.24
N VAL A 49 -10.08 13.04 -6.34
CA VAL A 49 -11.40 13.64 -6.45
C VAL A 49 -11.56 14.64 -5.29
N ALA A 50 -11.99 15.87 -5.58
CA ALA A 50 -12.22 16.93 -4.58
C ALA A 50 -13.67 17.43 -4.69
N PRO A 51 -14.64 16.75 -4.02
CA PRO A 51 -16.06 17.00 -4.25
C PRO A 51 -16.58 18.29 -3.59
N ARG A 52 -15.83 18.86 -2.62
CA ARG A 52 -16.18 20.09 -1.88
C ARG A 52 -14.93 20.89 -1.58
N SER A 53 -15.12 22.14 -1.14
CA SER A 53 -14.04 22.92 -0.55
C SER A 53 -13.45 22.17 0.65
N ASP A 54 -12.13 22.10 0.71
CA ASP A 54 -11.37 21.41 1.76
C ASP A 54 -11.66 19.91 1.91
N ALA A 55 -12.15 19.23 0.85
CA ALA A 55 -12.37 17.78 0.86
C ALA A 55 -11.60 17.09 -0.26
N PHE A 56 -11.08 15.89 0.00
CA PHE A 56 -10.42 15.07 -1.01
C PHE A 56 -10.59 13.56 -0.79
N VAL A 57 -10.45 12.82 -1.89
CA VAL A 57 -10.24 11.37 -1.92
C VAL A 57 -9.11 11.10 -2.90
N ASN A 58 -8.07 10.39 -2.47
CA ASN A 58 -6.96 9.93 -3.31
C ASN A 58 -6.94 8.41 -3.39
N ALA A 59 -6.82 7.88 -4.61
CA ALA A 59 -6.34 6.52 -4.84
C ALA A 59 -4.81 6.53 -4.98
N MET A 60 -4.13 5.56 -4.37
CA MET A 60 -2.66 5.47 -4.41
C MET A 60 -2.24 4.02 -4.68
N PRO A 61 -2.36 3.55 -5.94
CA PRO A 61 -1.90 2.21 -6.32
C PRO A 61 -0.37 2.19 -6.51
N ALA A 62 0.26 1.05 -6.21
CA ALA A 62 1.64 0.78 -6.55
C ALA A 62 1.88 -0.72 -6.77
N PHE A 63 2.75 -1.05 -7.71
CA PHE A 63 3.28 -2.40 -7.92
C PHE A 63 4.80 -2.40 -7.76
N LEU A 64 5.31 -3.30 -6.92
CA LEU A 64 6.73 -3.55 -6.69
C LEU A 64 7.10 -4.89 -7.33
N ALA A 65 7.87 -4.88 -8.41
CA ALA A 65 8.18 -6.10 -9.16
C ALA A 65 9.16 -7.03 -8.42
N GLY A 66 10.07 -6.49 -7.59
CA GLY A 66 11.04 -7.29 -6.85
C GLY A 66 10.41 -8.19 -5.79
N SER A 67 9.31 -7.73 -5.17
CA SER A 67 8.55 -8.50 -4.18
C SER A 67 7.22 -9.06 -4.71
N ASP A 68 6.96 -8.91 -6.01
CA ASP A 68 5.69 -9.26 -6.67
C ASP A 68 4.44 -8.79 -5.89
N SER A 69 4.47 -7.53 -5.44
CA SER A 69 3.48 -6.98 -4.52
C SER A 69 2.68 -5.86 -5.18
N LEU A 70 1.35 -6.04 -5.27
CA LEU A 70 0.39 -5.03 -5.72
C LEU A 70 -0.46 -4.56 -4.54
N GLY A 71 -0.54 -3.25 -4.34
CA GLY A 71 -1.39 -2.65 -3.31
C GLY A 71 -2.03 -1.35 -3.77
N ILE A 72 -3.13 -0.98 -3.13
CA ILE A 72 -3.78 0.32 -3.27
C ILE A 72 -4.14 0.88 -1.91
N LYS A 73 -3.79 2.15 -1.68
CA LYS A 73 -4.28 2.90 -0.53
C LYS A 73 -5.31 3.93 -0.98
N TRP A 74 -6.47 3.94 -0.34
CA TRP A 74 -7.38 5.07 -0.39
C TRP A 74 -7.19 5.93 0.85
N VAL A 75 -7.08 7.24 0.65
CA VAL A 75 -7.01 8.21 1.74
C VAL A 75 -7.92 9.39 1.42
N SER A 76 -8.73 9.77 2.39
CA SER A 76 -9.63 10.92 2.31
C SER A 76 -9.42 11.86 3.49
N GLY A 77 -9.78 13.12 3.30
CA GLY A 77 -9.79 14.18 4.30
C GLY A 77 -10.81 15.22 3.95
#